data_AF-A0A9Q0F003-F1
#
_entry.id   AF-A0A9Q0F003-F1
#
_cell.length_a   1.000
_cell.length_b   1.000
_cell.length_c   1.000
_cell.angle_alpha   90.00
_cell.angle_beta   90.00
_cell.angle_gamma   90.00
#
_symmetry.space_group_name_H-M   'P 1'
#
loop_
_entity.id
_entity.type
_entity.pdbx_description
1 polymer ?
#
loop_
_entity_poly.entity_id
_entity_poly.type
_entity_poly.pdbx_seq_one_letter_code
_entity_poly.pdbx_strand_id
1 'polypeptide(L)' 'MKGESHPSHPLNASLCLSVSTGLMQMMETEFSKKLKPMVALHLHNQKSIPAFLSAVTLDLFSQQTVS' A
#
# COMPACT_ATOMS: atom_id res chain seq x y z
N MET A 1 20.16 -31.26 6.30
CA MET A 1 19.64 -30.35 5.26
C MET A 1 19.41 -29.01 5.93
N LYS A 2 20.26 -28.01 5.64
CA LYS A 2 20.19 -26.69 6.26
C LYS A 2 19.00 -25.98 5.63
N GLY A 3 17.96 -25.71 6.42
CA GLY A 3 16.83 -24.91 5.96
C GLY A 3 17.34 -23.50 5.68
N GLU A 4 17.51 -23.17 4.41
CA GLU A 4 17.71 -21.79 3.98
C GLU A 4 16.43 -21.03 4.32
N SER A 5 16.49 -20.24 5.38
CA SER A 5 15.52 -19.19 5.67
C SER A 5 15.64 -18.15 4.55
N HIS A 6 14.83 -18.31 3.51
CA HIS A 6 14.62 -17.29 2.49
C HIS A 6 14.28 -15.96 3.19
N PRO A 7 14.93 -14.84 2.83
CA PRO A 7 14.52 -13.53 3.31
C PRO A 7 13.05 -13.33 2.94
N SER A 8 12.24 -12.93 3.92
CA SER A 8 10.83 -12.62 3.77
C SER A 8 10.64 -11.61 2.62
N HIS A 9 10.25 -12.11 1.46
CA HIS A 9 9.93 -11.29 0.29
C HIS A 9 8.82 -10.27 0.63
N PRO A 10 8.84 -9.05 0.05
CA PRO A 10 7.80 -8.02 0.23
C PRO A 10 6.42 -8.38 -0.39
N LEU A 11 6.19 -9.67 -0.67
CA LEU A 11 5.04 -10.24 -1.39
C LEU A 11 3.67 -10.05 -0.72
N ASN A 12 3.55 -9.30 0.38
CA ASN A 12 2.26 -9.04 1.03
C ASN A 12 1.72 -7.61 0.85
N ALA A 13 2.38 -6.75 0.05
CA ALA A 13 1.92 -5.39 -0.21
C ALA A 13 0.79 -5.31 -1.26
N SER A 14 -0.36 -5.96 -1.00
CA SER A 14 -1.50 -5.93 -1.92
C SER A 14 -2.56 -4.92 -1.49
N LEU A 15 -2.88 -3.99 -2.39
CA LEU A 15 -4.03 -3.10 -2.30
C LEU A 15 -5.16 -3.62 -3.18
N CYS A 16 -6.38 -3.57 -2.66
CA CYS A 16 -7.59 -3.91 -3.41
C CYS A 16 -8.42 -2.64 -3.62
N LEU A 17 -8.60 -2.25 -4.88
CA LEU A 17 -9.43 -1.13 -5.27
C LEU A 17 -10.62 -1.69 -6.06
N SER A 18 -11.82 -1.39 -5.59
CA SER A 18 -13.06 -1.76 -6.27
C SER A 18 -13.71 -0.50 -6.86
N VAL A 19 -14.37 -0.65 -8.00
CA VAL A 19 -15.21 0.41 -8.57
C VAL A 19 -16.66 0.04 -8.32
N SER A 20 -17.35 0.82 -7.50
CA SER A 20 -18.78 0.70 -7.24
C SER A 20 -19.47 2.00 -7.61
N THR A 21 -20.51 1.93 -8.43
CA THR A 21 -21.33 3.11 -8.79
C THR A 21 -20.53 4.30 -9.35
N GLY A 22 -19.45 4.03 -10.10
CA GLY A 22 -18.57 5.06 -10.66
C GLY A 22 -17.62 5.71 -9.65
N LEU A 23 -17.62 5.25 -8.40
CA LEU A 23 -16.68 5.65 -7.37
C LEU A 23 -15.67 4.54 -7.14
N MET A 24 -14.41 4.91 -6.97
CA MET A 24 -13.36 3.97 -6.60
C MET A 24 -13.24 3.94 -5.08
N GLN A 25 -13.32 2.75 -4.49
CA GLN A 25 -13.22 2.50 -3.07
C GLN A 25 -12.09 1.51 -2.77
N MET A 26 -11.27 1.82 -1.78
CA MET A 26 -10.27 0.87 -1.28
C MET A 26 -10.93 -0.12 -0.31
N MET A 27 -10.72 -1.41 -0.54
CA MET A 27 -11.13 -2.48 0.36
C MET A 27 -10.05 -2.73 1.42
N GLU A 28 -10.46 -3.18 2.61
CA GLU A 28 -9.52 -3.52 3.68
C GLU A 28 -8.70 -4.77 3.31
N THR A 29 -7.38 -4.63 3.37
CA THR A 29 -6.38 -5.70 3.31
C THR A 29 -5.39 -5.55 4.48
N GLU A 30 -4.62 -6.59 4.79
CA GLU A 30 -3.56 -6.53 5.81
C GLU A 30 -2.53 -5.44 5.52
N PHE A 31 -2.24 -5.18 4.25
CA PHE A 31 -1.37 -4.08 3.86
C PHE A 31 -2.02 -2.72 4.05
N SER A 32 -3.29 -2.56 3.65
CA SER A 32 -4.01 -1.29 3.79
C SER A 32 -4.11 -0.80 5.24
N LYS A 33 -4.16 -1.72 6.22
CA LYS A 33 -4.17 -1.41 7.65
C LYS A 33 -2.92 -0.66 8.14
N LYS A 34 -1.79 -0.83 7.43
CA LYS A 34 -0.52 -0.14 7.73
C LYS A 34 -0.46 1.28 7.16
N LEU A 35 -1.35 1.61 6.22
CA LEU A 35 -1.33 2.87 5.46
C LEU A 35 -2.31 3.92 5.98
N LYS A 36 -2.85 3.76 7.21
CA LYS A 36 -3.87 4.66 7.78
C LYS A 36 -3.54 6.15 7.64
N PRO A 37 -2.30 6.63 7.92
CA PRO A 37 -1.98 8.05 7.76
C PRO A 37 -2.10 8.52 6.30
N MET A 38 -1.65 7.70 5.35
CA MET A 38 -1.67 8.01 3.92
C MET A 38 -3.10 7.97 3.37
N VAL A 39 -3.94 7.04 3.84
CA VAL A 39 -5.37 7.00 3.52
C VAL A 39 -6.07 8.27 4.01
N ALA A 40 -5.84 8.66 5.27
CA ALA A 40 -6.43 9.87 5.83
C ALA A 40 -6.03 11.13 5.05
N LEU A 41 -4.74 11.27 4.72
CA LEU A 41 -4.26 12.44 4.00
C LEU A 41 -4.72 12.46 2.55
N HIS A 42 -4.45 11.41 1.78
CA HIS A 42 -4.60 11.44 0.33
C HIS A 42 -6.01 11.06 -0.12
N LEU A 43 -6.64 10.07 0.51
CA LEU A 43 -7.98 9.62 0.11
C LEU A 43 -9.09 10.40 0.82
N HIS A 44 -8.95 10.70 2.11
CA HIS A 44 -10.01 11.38 2.85
C HIS A 44 -9.95 12.90 2.74
N ASN A 45 -8.77 13.51 2.91
CA ASN A 45 -8.62 14.97 2.85
C ASN A 45 -8.46 15.47 1.41
N GLN A 46 -7.45 14.97 0.68
CA GLN A 46 -7.15 15.43 -0.68
C GLN A 46 -8.03 14.81 -1.77
N LYS A 47 -8.79 13.76 -1.46
CA LYS A 47 -9.66 13.04 -2.40
C LYS A 47 -8.94 12.58 -3.69
N SER A 48 -7.66 12.19 -3.60
CA SER A 48 -6.83 11.85 -4.76
C SER A 48 -6.21 10.46 -4.65
N ILE A 49 -6.72 9.53 -5.45
CA ILE A 49 -6.17 8.18 -5.59
C ILE A 49 -4.78 8.20 -6.23
N PRO A 50 -4.50 9.00 -7.29
CA PRO A 50 -3.15 9.10 -7.84
C PRO A 50 -2.12 9.54 -6.79
N ALA A 51 -2.44 10.56 -5.97
CA ALA A 51 -1.53 11.03 -4.91
C ALA A 51 -1.28 9.95 -3.86
N PHE A 52 -2.33 9.23 -3.45
CA PHE A 52 -2.20 8.10 -2.52
C PHE A 52 -1.26 7.02 -3.08
N LEU A 53 -1.48 6.58 -4.32
CA LEU A 53 -0.68 5.53 -4.93
C LEU A 53 0.78 5.96 -5.12
N SER A 54 1.02 7.20 -5.56
CA SER A 54 2.39 7.74 -5.66
C SER A 54 3.10 7.74 -4.30
N ALA A 55 2.44 8.19 -3.25
CA ALA A 55 3.03 8.20 -1.91
C ALA A 55 3.35 6.79 -1.43
N VAL A 56 2.43 5.82 -1.61
CA VAL A 56 2.66 4.41 -1.23
C VAL A 56 3.84 3.80 -2.00
N THR A 57 3.94 4.07 -3.30
CA THR A 57 5.06 3.59 -4.11
C THR A 57 6.39 4.16 -3.63
N LEU A 58 6.45 5.46 -3.32
CA LEU A 58 7.68 6.10 -2.82
C LEU A 58 8.10 5.54 -1.45
N ASP A 59 7.15 5.32 -0.55
CA ASP A 59 7.40 4.74 0.77
C ASP A 59 7.93 3.30 0.65
N LEU A 60 7.29 2.45 -0.16
CA LEU A 60 7.74 1.09 -0.43
C LEU A 60 9.13 1.05 -1.09
N PHE A 61 9.40 1.98 -2.00
CA PHE A 61 10.71 2.07 -2.64
C PHE A 61 11.78 2.51 -1.65
N SER A 62 11.50 3.51 -0.82
CA SER A 62 12.41 3.97 0.22
C SER A 62 12.81 2.82 1.13
N GLN A 63 11.85 2.08 1.69
CA GLN A 63 12.11 0.94 2.58
C GLN A 63 13.00 -0.15 1.96
N GLN A 64 12.94 -0.36 0.66
CA GLN A 64 13.75 -1.36 -0.05
C GLN A 64 15.15 -0.85 -0.43
N THR A 65 15.35 0.47 -0.42
CA THR A 65 16.59 1.11 -0.91
C THR A 65 17.33 1.89 0.16
N VAL A 66 16.82 1.97 1.39
CA VAL A 66 17.59 2.47 2.54
C VAL A 66 18.78 1.54 2.75
N SER A 67 19.99 2.07 2.52
CA SER A 67 21.27 1.39 2.78
C SER A 67 21.61 1.37 4.26
#